data_AF-R7L7N5-F1
#
_entry.id   AF-R7L7N5-F1
#
_cell.length_a   1.000
_cell.length_b   1.000
_cell.length_c   1.000
_cell.angle_alpha   90.00
_cell.angle_beta   90.00
_cell.angle_gamma   90.00
#
_symmetry.space_group_name_H-M   'P 1'
#
loop_
_entity.id
_entity.type
_entity.pdbx_description
1 polymer ?
#
loop_
_entity_poly.entity_id
_entity_poly.type
_entity_poly.pdbx_seq_one_letter_code
_entity_poly.pdbx_strand_id
1 'polypeptide(L)'
;MEERDRVNNLRNNASVSFHFAVDEDKAVQLVPLNIHTWHAGDGSKGEGNLYSISIEICRSLCEGEKEQLYRRAEENAAILAAHLLDANNLTISALRKHQDWSGKNCPHRILGENRWEDFKSRVAEKMQKKDVF
;
A
#
# COMPACT_ATOMS: atom_id res chain seq x y z
N MET A 1 -1.44 -9.90 -18.66
CA MET A 1 -2.28 -8.78 -18.18
C MET A 1 -2.21 -8.88 -16.68
N GLU A 2 -1.48 -7.95 -16.07
CA GLU A 2 -1.12 -8.04 -14.66
C GLU A 2 -2.21 -7.43 -13.78
N GLU A 3 -2.23 -7.76 -12.49
CA GLU A 3 -3.23 -7.22 -11.55
C GLU A 3 -3.21 -5.69 -11.50
N ARG A 4 -2.01 -5.08 -11.61
CA ARG A 4 -1.81 -3.63 -11.74
C ARG A 4 -2.55 -3.01 -12.94
N ASP A 5 -2.86 -3.79 -13.97
CA ASP A 5 -3.52 -3.32 -15.19
C ASP A 5 -5.06 -3.41 -15.11
N ARG A 6 -5.63 -3.99 -14.04
CA ARG A 6 -7.07 -4.36 -13.96
C ARG A 6 -7.94 -3.37 -13.17
N VAL A 7 -7.47 -2.16 -12.93
CA VAL A 7 -8.07 -1.14 -12.05
C VAL A 7 -9.54 -0.80 -12.38
N ASN A 8 -9.96 -0.91 -13.65
CA ASN A 8 -11.29 -0.47 -14.11
C ASN A 8 -12.33 -1.59 -14.31
N ASN A 9 -12.14 -2.78 -13.73
CA ASN A 9 -13.00 -3.95 -14.01
C ASN A 9 -14.12 -4.22 -12.98
N LEU A 10 -14.41 -3.29 -12.07
CA LEU A 10 -15.51 -3.45 -11.11
C LEU A 10 -16.87 -3.10 -11.75
N ARG A 11 -17.81 -4.05 -11.70
CA ARG A 11 -19.18 -3.92 -12.24
C ARG A 11 -20.23 -3.50 -11.20
N ASN A 12 -19.82 -2.95 -10.07
CA ASN A 12 -20.72 -2.46 -9.03
C ASN A 12 -20.66 -0.93 -8.93
N ASN A 13 -21.72 -0.30 -8.40
CA ASN A 13 -21.75 1.14 -8.10
C ASN A 13 -20.83 1.54 -6.92
N ALA A 14 -19.81 0.73 -6.61
CA ALA A 14 -18.87 1.04 -5.54
C ALA A 14 -17.79 1.99 -6.08
N SER A 15 -17.67 3.16 -5.45
CA SER A 15 -16.50 4.02 -5.64
C SER A 15 -15.33 3.40 -4.86
N VAL A 16 -14.44 2.68 -5.56
CA VAL A 16 -13.20 2.14 -5.01
C VAL A 16 -12.06 2.69 -5.83
N SER A 17 -11.10 3.33 -5.18
CA SER A 17 -9.89 3.85 -5.82
C SER A 17 -8.73 3.81 -4.85
N PHE A 18 -7.51 3.84 -5.37
CA PHE A 18 -6.27 3.89 -4.59
C PHE A 18 -5.18 4.59 -5.41
N HIS A 19 -4.18 5.14 -4.73
CA HIS A 19 -3.18 5.98 -5.38
C HIS A 19 -2.14 5.17 -6.14
N PHE A 20 -1.70 4.04 -5.59
CA PHE A 20 -0.68 3.19 -6.19
C PHE A 20 -1.07 1.71 -6.21
N ALA A 21 -0.76 1.03 -7.30
CA ALA A 21 -0.61 -0.43 -7.35
C ALA A 21 0.88 -0.76 -7.43
N VAL A 22 1.36 -1.69 -6.60
CA VAL A 22 2.77 -2.10 -6.56
C VAL A 22 2.87 -3.60 -6.72
N ASP A 23 3.63 -4.04 -7.71
CA ASP A 23 3.95 -5.45 -7.92
C ASP A 23 5.46 -5.69 -7.88
N GLU A 24 5.88 -6.90 -8.24
CA GLU A 24 7.26 -7.33 -8.23
C GLU A 24 8.21 -6.51 -9.12
N ASP A 25 7.69 -5.79 -10.12
CA ASP A 25 8.52 -5.05 -11.08
C ASP A 25 8.50 -3.53 -10.83
N LYS A 26 7.34 -2.97 -10.48
CA LYS A 26 7.15 -1.51 -10.40
C LYS A 26 5.98 -1.08 -9.53
N ALA A 27 6.04 0.19 -9.16
CA ALA A 27 4.91 0.95 -8.63
C ALA A 27 4.27 1.79 -9.76
N VAL A 28 2.95 1.71 -9.90
CA VAL A 28 2.18 2.52 -10.86
C VAL A 28 1.26 3.45 -10.08
N GLN A 29 1.43 4.76 -10.31
CA GLN A 29 0.50 5.76 -9.77
C GLN A 29 -0.74 5.86 -10.67
N LEU A 30 -1.91 5.78 -10.04
CA LEU A 30 -3.22 5.79 -10.70
C LEU A 30 -3.99 7.07 -10.43
N VAL A 31 -3.81 7.64 -9.23
CA VAL A 31 -4.48 8.87 -8.79
C VAL A 31 -3.44 9.89 -8.31
N PRO A 32 -3.53 11.16 -8.72
CA PRO A 32 -2.70 12.25 -8.18
C PRO A 32 -2.79 12.34 -6.64
N LEU A 33 -1.67 12.62 -5.97
CA LEU A 33 -1.60 12.63 -4.50
C LEU A 33 -2.41 13.76 -3.83
N ASN A 34 -2.82 14.77 -4.61
CA ASN A 34 -3.68 15.86 -4.15
C ASN A 34 -5.18 15.55 -4.32
N ILE A 35 -5.54 14.32 -4.67
CA ILE A 35 -6.91 13.85 -4.84
C ILE A 35 -7.13 12.67 -3.90
N HIS A 36 -8.14 12.75 -3.04
CA HIS A 36 -8.50 11.65 -2.15
C HIS A 36 -8.92 10.38 -2.92
N THR A 37 -8.82 9.23 -2.27
CA THR A 37 -9.26 7.95 -2.84
C THR A 37 -10.18 7.21 -1.89
N TRP A 38 -11.04 6.36 -2.44
CA TRP A 38 -12.00 5.56 -1.68
C TRP A 38 -11.41 4.18 -1.37
N HIS A 39 -10.46 4.14 -0.44
CA HIS A 39 -9.67 2.93 -0.14
C HIS A 39 -9.80 2.44 1.30
N ALA A 40 -10.08 3.30 2.28
CA ALA A 40 -9.96 2.98 3.71
C ALA A 40 -11.24 2.43 4.35
N GLY A 41 -12.38 2.54 3.66
CA GLY A 41 -13.66 2.00 4.12
C GLY A 41 -14.23 2.70 5.38
N ASP A 42 -13.75 3.90 5.70
CA ASP A 42 -14.10 4.69 6.89
C ASP A 42 -15.14 5.79 6.61
N GLY A 43 -15.90 5.65 5.51
CA GLY A 43 -17.00 6.53 5.14
C GLY A 43 -16.58 7.81 4.40
N SER A 44 -17.56 8.67 4.09
CA SER A 44 -17.36 9.86 3.24
C SER A 44 -16.58 11.00 3.89
N LYS A 45 -16.39 10.94 5.21
CA LYS A 45 -15.66 11.93 6.02
C LYS A 45 -14.53 11.31 6.84
N GLY A 46 -14.19 10.04 6.56
CA GLY A 46 -13.15 9.33 7.27
C GLY A 46 -11.75 9.83 6.91
N GLU A 47 -10.89 9.96 7.92
CA GLU A 47 -9.54 10.49 7.75
C GLU A 47 -8.65 9.61 6.86
N GLY A 48 -8.87 8.29 6.85
CA GLY A 48 -8.18 7.36 5.98
C GLY A 48 -8.45 7.67 4.51
N ASN A 49 -9.72 7.81 4.12
CA ASN A 49 -10.06 8.19 2.75
C ASN A 49 -9.56 9.60 2.39
N LEU A 50 -9.74 10.58 3.29
CA LEU A 50 -9.51 12.00 2.98
C LEU A 50 -8.05 12.45 3.05
N TYR A 51 -7.25 11.87 3.94
CA TYR A 51 -5.94 12.40 4.32
C TYR A 51 -4.80 11.38 4.22
N SER A 52 -5.04 10.18 3.69
CA SER A 52 -3.99 9.18 3.51
C SER A 52 -3.74 8.81 2.04
N ILE A 53 -2.48 8.48 1.75
CA ILE A 53 -2.04 7.96 0.44
C ILE A 53 -2.08 6.43 0.51
N SER A 54 -2.73 5.81 -0.47
CA SER A 54 -2.98 4.37 -0.49
C SER A 54 -2.06 3.63 -1.46
N ILE A 55 -1.47 2.54 -0.96
CA ILE A 55 -0.59 1.64 -1.69
C ILE A 55 -1.20 0.25 -1.65
N GLU A 56 -1.65 -0.26 -2.79
CA GLU A 56 -2.11 -1.64 -2.94
C GLU A 56 -0.94 -2.54 -3.35
N ILE A 57 -0.68 -3.57 -2.55
CA ILE A 57 0.33 -4.59 -2.83
C ILE A 57 -0.31 -5.71 -3.64
N CYS A 58 0.10 -5.85 -4.90
CA CYS A 58 -0.39 -6.91 -5.79
C CYS A 58 0.04 -8.30 -5.30
N ARG A 59 -0.55 -9.36 -5.89
CA ARG A 59 -0.18 -10.76 -5.66
C ARG A 59 -0.42 -11.30 -4.25
N SER A 60 -1.19 -10.62 -3.41
CA SER A 60 -1.42 -11.06 -2.02
C SER A 60 -2.06 -12.44 -1.86
N LEU A 61 -2.58 -13.02 -2.94
CA LEU A 61 -3.12 -14.39 -3.01
C LEU A 61 -2.17 -15.40 -3.67
N CYS A 62 -0.99 -14.97 -4.15
CA CYS A 62 0.01 -15.87 -4.71
C CYS A 62 0.71 -16.67 -3.60
N GLU A 63 0.70 -17.99 -3.76
CA GLU A 63 1.29 -18.95 -2.81
C GLU A 63 2.16 -19.97 -3.57
N GLY A 64 2.88 -20.81 -2.83
CA GLY A 64 3.76 -21.84 -3.41
C GLY A 64 4.86 -21.25 -4.28
N GLU A 65 5.03 -21.77 -5.49
CA GLU A 65 6.07 -21.31 -6.43
C GLU A 65 5.97 -19.81 -6.79
N LYS A 66 4.77 -19.23 -6.67
CA LYS A 66 4.51 -17.81 -6.98
C LYS A 66 4.62 -16.89 -5.77
N GLU A 67 4.84 -17.40 -4.56
CA GLU A 67 4.94 -16.61 -3.34
C GLU A 67 6.00 -15.49 -3.47
N GLN A 68 7.10 -15.77 -4.16
CA GLN A 68 8.18 -14.81 -4.35
C GLN A 68 7.76 -13.55 -5.12
N LEU A 69 6.70 -13.62 -5.95
CA LEU A 69 6.13 -12.43 -6.60
C LEU A 69 5.56 -11.48 -5.55
N TYR A 70 4.80 -12.01 -4.59
CA TYR A 70 4.27 -11.21 -3.48
C TYR A 70 5.38 -10.66 -2.58
N ARG A 71 6.39 -11.46 -2.24
CA ARG A 71 7.51 -11.00 -1.40
C ARG A 71 8.24 -9.81 -2.02
N ARG A 72 8.47 -9.84 -3.34
CA ARG A 72 9.07 -8.72 -4.07
C ARG A 72 8.14 -7.52 -4.19
N ALA A 73 6.85 -7.73 -4.46
CA ALA A 73 5.84 -6.67 -4.47
C ALA A 73 5.76 -5.94 -3.13
N GLU A 74 5.79 -6.69 -2.02
CA GLU A 74 5.78 -6.14 -0.67
C GLU A 74 7.06 -5.36 -0.34
N GLU A 75 8.22 -5.84 -0.79
CA GLU A 75 9.48 -5.12 -0.64
C GLU A 75 9.48 -3.79 -1.43
N ASN A 76 8.98 -3.81 -2.67
CA ASN A 76 8.80 -2.60 -3.47
C ASN A 76 7.80 -1.63 -2.82
N ALA A 77 6.72 -2.14 -2.21
CA ALA A 77 5.77 -1.33 -1.47
C ALA A 77 6.42 -0.68 -0.23
N ALA A 78 7.35 -1.37 0.43
CA ALA A 78 8.12 -0.79 1.54
C ALA A 78 9.05 0.35 1.07
N ILE A 79 9.67 0.23 -0.12
CA ILE A 79 10.45 1.30 -0.76
C ILE A 79 9.56 2.51 -1.06
N LEU A 80 8.42 2.29 -1.70
CA LEU A 80 7.49 3.36 -2.02
C LEU A 80 6.94 4.05 -0.76
N ALA A 81 6.57 3.29 0.27
CA ALA A 81 6.07 3.83 1.53
C ALA A 81 7.13 4.71 2.21
N ALA A 82 8.40 4.28 2.24
CA ALA A 82 9.50 5.08 2.77
C ALA A 82 9.66 6.40 2.01
N HIS A 83 9.70 6.33 0.67
CA HIS A 83 9.78 7.51 -0.19
C HIS A 83 8.63 8.50 0.05
N LEU A 84 7.39 8.00 0.14
CA LEU A 84 6.21 8.84 0.37
C LEU A 84 6.20 9.48 1.75
N LEU A 85 6.60 8.76 2.80
CA LEU A 85 6.74 9.33 4.14
C LEU A 85 7.76 10.47 4.14
N ASP A 86 8.94 10.21 3.56
CA ASP A 86 10.01 11.20 3.46
C ASP A 86 9.59 12.43 2.64
N ALA A 87 8.99 12.23 1.47
CA ALA A 87 8.55 13.31 0.59
C ALA A 87 7.47 14.21 1.23
N ASN A 88 6.74 13.69 2.21
CA ASN A 88 5.71 14.43 2.96
C ASN A 88 6.19 14.88 4.35
N ASN A 89 7.50 14.77 4.66
CA ASN A 89 8.07 15.09 5.98
C ASN A 89 7.38 14.36 7.15
N LEU A 90 6.95 13.12 6.91
CA LEU A 90 6.33 12.26 7.90
C LEU A 90 7.37 11.28 8.49
N THR A 91 7.12 10.83 9.71
CA THR A 91 7.92 9.76 10.33
C THR A 91 7.23 8.41 10.18
N ILE A 92 7.93 7.33 10.52
CA ILE A 92 7.36 5.96 10.48
C ILE A 92 6.07 5.80 11.31
N SER A 93 5.83 6.67 12.31
CA SER A 93 4.61 6.62 13.11
C SER A 93 3.35 6.99 12.33
N ALA A 94 3.49 7.65 11.18
CA ALA A 94 2.39 7.97 10.27
C ALA A 94 1.98 6.80 9.37
N LEU A 95 2.81 5.75 9.27
CA LEU A 95 2.43 4.54 8.53
C LEU A 95 1.24 3.86 9.21
N ARG A 96 0.20 3.56 8.44
CA ARG A 96 -1.04 2.92 8.86
C ARG A 96 -1.36 1.75 7.96
N LYS A 97 -2.06 0.76 8.50
CA LYS A 97 -2.74 -0.30 7.72
C LYS A 97 -4.21 0.04 7.59
N HIS A 98 -4.87 -0.49 6.55
CA HIS A 98 -6.32 -0.30 6.36
C HIS A 98 -7.11 -0.68 7.63
N GLN A 99 -6.70 -1.76 8.31
CA GLN A 99 -7.30 -2.18 9.58
C GLN A 99 -7.37 -1.07 10.64
N ASP A 100 -6.43 -0.12 10.66
CA ASP A 100 -6.42 0.98 11.64
C ASP A 100 -7.57 1.99 11.39
N TRP A 101 -8.10 2.05 10.17
CA TRP A 101 -9.16 2.98 9.78
C TRP A 101 -10.58 2.41 9.96
N SER A 102 -10.81 1.17 9.52
CA SER A 102 -12.16 0.58 9.48
C SER A 102 -12.28 -0.77 10.17
N GLY A 103 -11.19 -1.31 10.73
CA GLY A 103 -11.16 -2.65 11.32
C GLY A 103 -11.11 -3.79 10.29
N LYS A 104 -11.15 -3.50 8.97
CA LYS A 104 -11.03 -4.51 7.91
C LYS A 104 -9.72 -5.29 8.06
N ASN A 105 -9.74 -6.61 7.90
CA ASN A 105 -8.54 -7.45 7.88
C ASN A 105 -7.72 -7.21 6.60
N CYS A 106 -7.02 -6.08 6.54
CA CYS A 106 -6.20 -5.65 5.41
C CYS A 106 -5.02 -4.80 5.93
N PRO A 107 -3.76 -5.04 5.49
CA PRO A 107 -3.33 -6.01 4.47
C PRO A 107 -3.34 -7.46 4.98
N HIS A 108 -4.22 -8.30 4.41
CA HIS A 108 -4.55 -9.62 4.97
C HIS A 108 -3.34 -10.55 5.05
N ARG A 109 -2.43 -10.50 4.06
CA ARG A 109 -1.26 -11.38 4.01
C ARG A 109 -0.21 -11.03 5.06
N ILE A 110 0.06 -9.73 5.25
CA ILE A 110 0.96 -9.24 6.30
C ILE A 110 0.37 -9.55 7.68
N LEU A 111 -0.94 -9.34 7.87
CA LEU A 111 -1.62 -9.59 9.14
C LEU A 111 -1.72 -11.08 9.47
N GLY A 112 -2.09 -11.92 8.50
CA GLY A 112 -2.21 -13.37 8.67
C GLY A 112 -0.88 -14.06 8.97
N GLU A 113 0.24 -13.47 8.54
CA GLU A 113 1.59 -13.96 8.83
C GLU A 113 2.24 -13.23 10.03
N ASN A 114 1.52 -12.31 10.69
CA ASN A 114 2.00 -11.51 11.82
C ASN A 114 3.28 -10.68 11.53
N ARG A 115 3.39 -10.12 10.32
CA ARG A 115 4.59 -9.39 9.84
C ARG A 115 4.41 -7.88 9.75
N TRP A 116 3.43 -7.31 10.44
CA TRP A 116 3.19 -5.86 10.38
C TRP A 116 4.36 -5.05 10.94
N GLU A 117 4.90 -5.45 12.09
CA GLU A 117 6.08 -4.78 12.67
C GLU A 117 7.32 -5.00 11.81
N ASP A 118 7.50 -6.18 11.20
CA ASP A 118 8.59 -6.44 10.26
C ASP A 118 8.50 -5.56 9.01
N PHE A 119 7.29 -5.38 8.46
CA PHE A 119 7.06 -4.46 7.35
C PHE A 119 7.39 -3.02 7.74
N LYS A 120 6.91 -2.58 8.91
CA LYS A 120 7.18 -1.24 9.44
C LYS A 120 8.67 -0.99 9.69
N SER A 121 9.41 -1.98 10.21
CA SER A 121 10.88 -1.92 10.36
C SER A 121 11.57 -1.73 9.01
N ARG A 122 11.22 -2.54 8.01
CA ARG A 122 11.80 -2.42 6.66
C ARG A 122 11.51 -1.08 5.99
N VAL A 123 10.34 -0.47 6.23
CA VAL A 123 10.04 0.90 5.79
C VAL A 123 10.96 1.89 6.51
N ALA A 124 11.07 1.81 7.84
CA ALA A 124 11.91 2.71 8.63
C ALA A 124 13.39 2.65 8.23
N GLU A 125 13.92 1.45 7.97
CA GLU A 125 15.28 1.24 7.48
C GLU A 125 15.52 1.91 6.13
N LYS A 126 14.53 1.90 5.23
CA LYS A 126 14.63 2.52 3.91
C LYS A 126 14.57 4.04 3.98
N MET A 127 13.83 4.62 4.93
CA MET A 127 13.84 6.08 5.18
C MET A 127 15.22 6.57 5.65
N GLN A 128 15.97 5.75 6.38
CA GLN A 128 17.30 6.10 6.91
C GLN A 128 18.41 6.05 5.85
N LYS A 129 18.22 5.29 4.77
CA LYS A 129 19.22 5.12 3.68
C LYS A 129 19.21 6.29 2.68
N LYS A 130 19.14 7.54 3.17
CA LYS A 130 19.32 8.72 2.32
C LYS A 130 20.82 8.91 2.02
N ASP A 131 21.15 8.73 0.75
CA ASP A 131 22.32 9.25 0.04
C ASP A 131 23.71 8.73 0.47
N VAL A 132 24.05 7.54 -0.06
CA VAL A 132 25.42 7.27 -0.56
C VAL A 132 25.34 7.38 -2.08
N PHE A 133 25.41 8.60 -2.60
CA PHE A 133 25.78 8.91 -3.97
C PHE A 133 26.87 9.97 -3.95
#